data_AF-X1LRY0-F1
#
_entry.id   AF-X1LRY0-F1
#
_cell.length_a   1.000
_cell.length_b   1.000
_cell.length_c   1.000
_cell.angle_alpha   90.00
_cell.angle_beta   90.00
_cell.angle_gamma   90.00
#
_symmetry.space_group_name_H-M   'P 1'
#
loop_
_entity.id
_entity.type
_entity.pdbx_description
1 polymer ?
#
loop_
_entity_poly.entity_id
_entity_poly.type
_entity_poly.pdbx_seq_one_letter_code
_entity_poly.pdbx_strand_id
1 'polypeptide(L)'
;MVPALIVIIYNSDLINSFIVNQLKIFDLLGYLLYPILIFWIVGVTNSINIIDGLDGLACGVSIISLITFFILGLRQNFEIINLVSIALAGSMLAFLRFNFYPAKIFLGDSGSTFAGFMLSSVGALWVLNS
;
A
#
# COMPACT_ATOMS: atom_id res chain seq x y z
N MET A 1 9.38 9.91 1.20
CA MET A 1 10.22 9.54 2.36
C MET A 1 9.56 9.90 3.70
N VAL A 2 9.18 11.17 3.94
CA VAL A 2 8.55 11.57 5.22
C VAL A 2 7.28 10.77 5.57
N PRO A 3 6.33 10.53 4.65
CA PRO A 3 5.15 9.70 4.95
C PRO A 3 5.49 8.26 5.35
N ALA A 4 6.54 7.68 4.74
CA ALA A 4 7.00 6.33 5.09
C ALA A 4 7.55 6.27 6.52
N LEU A 5 8.32 7.28 6.94
CA LEU A 5 8.82 7.36 8.30
C LEU A 5 7.69 7.48 9.33
N ILE A 6 6.65 8.27 9.04
CA ILE A 6 5.49 8.40 9.92
C ILE A 6 4.82 7.03 10.15
N VAL A 7 4.57 6.28 9.06
CA VAL A 7 3.97 4.93 9.16
C VAL A 7 4.86 4.00 9.99
N ILE A 8 6.17 4.02 9.76
CA ILE A 8 7.11 3.13 10.45
C ILE A 8 7.24 3.47 11.94
N ILE A 9 7.33 4.76 12.28
CA ILE A 9 7.44 5.21 13.68
C ILE A 9 6.16 4.86 14.44
N TYR A 10 5.00 5.12 13.86
CA TYR A 10 3.70 4.85 14.49
C TYR A 10 3.45 3.34 14.70
N ASN A 11 4.03 2.49 13.85
CA ASN A 11 3.90 1.02 13.94
C ASN A 11 5.15 0.34 14.47
N SER A 12 6.04 1.07 15.17
CA SER A 12 7.33 0.54 15.63
C SER A 12 7.17 -0.65 16.58
N ASP A 13 6.18 -0.65 17.47
CA ASP A 13 5.89 -1.77 18.38
C ASP A 13 5.45 -3.03 17.62
N LEU A 14 4.60 -2.87 16.59
CA LEU A 14 4.17 -3.96 15.73
C LEU A 14 5.35 -4.54 14.94
N ILE A 15 6.20 -3.67 14.38
CA ILE A 15 7.42 -4.08 13.65
C ILE A 15 8.38 -4.84 14.57
N ASN A 16 8.64 -4.33 15.77
CA ASN A 16 9.50 -5.01 16.74
C ASN A 16 8.91 -6.37 17.14
N SER A 17 7.60 -6.44 17.37
CA SER A 17 6.91 -7.70 17.66
C SER A 17 7.02 -8.69 16.51
N PHE A 18 6.91 -8.23 15.27
CA PHE A 18 7.11 -9.07 14.08
C PHE A 18 8.55 -9.59 14.00
N ILE A 19 9.56 -8.74 14.20
CA ILE A 19 10.97 -9.14 14.22
C ILE A 19 11.20 -10.22 15.29
N VAL A 20 10.75 -9.96 16.52
CA VAL A 20 10.95 -10.86 17.65
C VAL A 20 10.15 -12.14 17.52
N ASN A 21 8.99 -12.16 16.87
CA ASN A 21 8.16 -13.37 16.79
C ASN A 21 8.44 -14.20 15.55
N GLN A 22 8.64 -13.57 14.40
CA GLN A 22 8.77 -14.23 13.10
C GLN A 22 10.23 -14.36 12.65
N LEU A 23 11.11 -13.44 13.06
CA LEU A 23 12.51 -13.39 12.61
C LEU A 23 13.53 -13.77 13.70
N LYS A 24 13.10 -14.49 14.76
CA LYS A 24 13.88 -14.90 15.95
C LYS A 24 15.32 -15.38 15.71
N ILE A 25 15.56 -16.04 14.58
CA ILE A 25 16.87 -16.64 14.26
C ILE A 25 17.88 -15.57 13.80
N PHE A 26 17.41 -14.37 13.48
CA PHE A 26 18.16 -13.33 12.80
C PHE A 26 18.12 -12.00 13.54
N ASP A 27 18.22 -11.94 14.87
CA ASP A 27 18.01 -10.69 15.66
C ASP A 27 18.66 -9.44 15.04
N LEU A 28 19.92 -9.48 14.61
CA LEU A 28 20.57 -8.34 13.95
C LEU A 28 20.05 -8.08 12.51
N LEU A 29 19.78 -9.14 11.75
CA LEU A 29 19.25 -9.04 10.38
C LEU A 29 17.78 -8.60 10.36
N GLY A 30 17.02 -8.91 11.41
CA GLY A 30 15.61 -8.55 11.56
C GLY A 30 15.41 -7.04 11.57
N TYR A 31 16.35 -6.28 12.13
CA TYR A 31 16.32 -4.82 12.07
C TYR A 31 16.51 -4.25 10.66
N LEU A 32 16.98 -5.03 9.67
CA LEU A 32 16.95 -4.61 8.25
C LEU A 32 15.52 -4.44 7.73
N LEU A 33 14.51 -4.92 8.45
CA LEU A 33 13.11 -4.70 8.11
C LEU A 33 12.75 -3.20 8.06
N TYR A 34 13.35 -2.37 8.92
CA TYR A 34 13.12 -0.91 8.91
C TYR A 34 13.48 -0.25 7.56
N PRO A 35 14.74 -0.35 7.07
CA PRO A 35 15.08 0.20 5.76
C PRO A 35 14.36 -0.50 4.60
N ILE A 36 14.05 -1.80 4.72
CA ILE A 36 13.26 -2.52 3.71
C ILE A 36 11.85 -1.92 3.61
N LEU A 37 11.19 -1.61 4.73
CA LEU A 37 9.86 -0.99 4.73
C LEU A 37 9.89 0.43 4.17
N ILE A 38 10.95 1.21 4.45
CA ILE A 38 11.13 2.54 3.82
C ILE A 38 11.23 2.38 2.30
N PHE A 39 12.09 1.48 1.85
CA PHE A 39 12.29 1.21 0.43
C PHE A 39 11.01 0.70 -0.23
N TRP A 40 10.26 -0.17 0.43
CA TRP A 40 8.96 -0.66 -0.02
C TRP A 40 7.96 0.48 -0.23
N ILE A 41 7.74 1.30 0.79
CA ILE A 41 6.77 2.40 0.73
C ILE A 41 7.16 3.41 -0.35
N VAL A 42 8.41 3.86 -0.35
CA VAL A 42 8.88 4.85 -1.33
C VAL A 42 8.91 4.25 -2.74
N GLY A 43 9.35 3.00 -2.89
CA GLY A 43 9.44 2.29 -4.15
C GLY A 43 8.08 2.12 -4.80
N VAL A 44 7.12 1.53 -4.08
CA VAL A 44 5.75 1.33 -4.59
C VAL A 44 5.08 2.67 -4.90
N THR A 45 5.25 3.69 -4.04
CA THR A 45 4.71 5.04 -4.28
C THR A 45 5.18 5.60 -5.61
N ASN A 46 6.49 5.55 -5.87
CA ASN A 46 7.07 6.05 -7.11
C ASN A 46 6.71 5.16 -8.32
N SER A 47 6.65 3.84 -8.14
CA SER A 47 6.26 2.92 -9.20
C SER A 47 4.84 3.18 -9.70
N ILE A 48 3.87 3.41 -8.80
CA ILE A 48 2.50 3.79 -9.19
C ILE A 48 2.48 5.13 -9.90
N ASN A 49 3.29 6.10 -9.46
CA ASN A 49 3.41 7.39 -10.14
C ASN A 49 3.97 7.23 -11.57
N ILE A 50 5.00 6.41 -11.76
CA ILE A 50 5.61 6.18 -13.08
C ILE A 50 4.62 5.58 -14.09
N ILE A 51 3.74 4.66 -13.65
CA ILE A 51 2.77 4.01 -14.53
C ILE A 51 1.49 4.82 -14.76
N ASP A 52 1.35 6.01 -14.15
CA ASP A 52 0.21 6.91 -14.36
C ASP A 52 0.27 7.69 -15.69
N GLY A 53 1.22 7.38 -16.57
CA GLY A 53 1.30 7.94 -17.92
C GLY A 53 0.32 7.36 -18.93
N LEU A 54 -0.51 6.38 -18.54
CA LEU A 54 -1.46 5.67 -19.41
C LEU A 54 -2.87 5.68 -18.83
N ASP A 55 -3.87 5.93 -19.68
CA ASP A 55 -5.28 5.99 -19.33
C ASP A 55 -5.76 4.74 -18.57
N GLY A 56 -6.19 4.91 -17.32
CA GLY A 56 -6.77 3.85 -16.51
C GLY A 56 -5.78 2.83 -15.94
N LEU A 57 -4.49 2.88 -16.28
CA LEU A 57 -3.52 1.85 -15.88
C LEU A 57 -3.24 1.89 -14.38
N ALA A 58 -2.82 3.03 -13.85
CA ALA A 58 -2.47 3.18 -12.44
C ALA A 58 -3.67 2.84 -11.52
N CYS A 59 -4.86 3.37 -11.85
CA CYS A 59 -6.09 3.06 -11.12
C CYS A 59 -6.48 1.57 -11.25
N GLY A 60 -6.39 0.97 -12.43
CA GLY A 60 -6.74 -0.43 -12.64
C GLY A 60 -5.88 -1.38 -11.81
N VAL A 61 -4.55 -1.21 -11.85
CA VAL A 61 -3.60 -2.01 -11.05
C VAL A 61 -3.84 -1.82 -9.55
N SER A 62 -4.14 -0.59 -9.14
CA SER A 62 -4.43 -0.26 -7.74
C SER A 62 -5.69 -0.94 -7.23
N ILE A 63 -6.77 -0.92 -8.01
CA ILE A 63 -8.05 -1.58 -7.68
C ILE A 63 -7.84 -3.08 -7.49
N ILE A 64 -7.16 -3.75 -8.42
CA ILE A 64 -6.90 -5.20 -8.34
C ILE A 64 -6.12 -5.54 -7.06
N SER A 65 -5.11 -4.74 -6.74
CA SER A 65 -4.29 -4.93 -5.54
C SER A 65 -5.11 -4.72 -4.26
N LEU A 66 -5.90 -3.64 -4.17
CA LEU A 66 -6.74 -3.35 -3.01
C LEU A 66 -7.83 -4.40 -2.79
N ILE A 67 -8.47 -4.90 -3.85
CA ILE A 67 -9.44 -6.00 -3.75
C ILE A 67 -8.77 -7.27 -3.26
N THR A 68 -7.52 -7.53 -3.68
CA THR A 68 -6.75 -8.69 -3.20
C THR A 68 -6.50 -8.58 -1.69
N PHE A 69 -6.04 -7.43 -1.20
CA PHE A 69 -5.84 -7.21 0.24
C PHE A 69 -7.15 -7.29 1.03
N PHE A 70 -8.26 -6.78 0.49
CA PHE A 70 -9.58 -6.92 1.12
C PHE A 70 -9.99 -8.39 1.28
N ILE A 71 -9.88 -9.20 0.22
CA ILE A 71 -10.24 -10.62 0.27
C ILE A 71 -9.35 -11.38 1.26
N LEU A 72 -8.05 -11.10 1.28
CA LEU A 72 -7.12 -11.73 2.22
C LEU A 72 -7.40 -11.30 3.67
N GLY A 73 -7.65 -10.02 3.90
CA GLY A 73 -7.93 -9.48 5.23
C GLY A 73 -9.26 -9.95 5.81
N LEU A 74 -10.25 -10.32 4.99
CA LEU A 74 -11.49 -10.98 5.47
C LEU A 74 -11.20 -12.34 6.12
N ARG A 75 -10.16 -13.05 5.68
CA ARG A 75 -9.80 -14.37 6.25
C ARG A 75 -9.08 -14.25 7.61
N GLN A 76 -8.43 -13.11 7.85
CA GLN A 76 -7.62 -12.86 9.04
C GLN A 76 -8.28 -11.88 10.04
N ASN A 77 -9.51 -11.42 9.75
CA ASN A 77 -10.25 -10.44 10.56
C ASN A 77 -9.53 -9.09 10.74
N PHE A 78 -8.80 -8.61 9.72
CA PHE A 78 -8.16 -7.29 9.75
C PHE A 78 -9.12 -6.18 9.33
N GLU A 79 -10.03 -5.81 10.25
CA GLU A 79 -11.12 -4.86 9.96
C GLU A 79 -10.66 -3.53 9.36
N ILE A 80 -9.60 -2.92 9.92
CA ILE A 80 -9.07 -1.64 9.44
C ILE A 80 -8.52 -1.76 8.01
N ILE A 81 -7.75 -2.83 7.74
CA ILE A 81 -7.19 -3.10 6.41
C ILE A 81 -8.32 -3.32 5.40
N ASN A 82 -9.35 -4.07 5.78
CA ASN A 82 -10.50 -4.33 4.93
C ASN A 82 -11.25 -3.03 4.60
N LEU A 83 -11.54 -2.21 5.60
CA LEU A 83 -12.28 -0.97 5.44
C LEU A 83 -11.54 0.03 4.55
N VAL A 84 -10.23 0.21 4.77
CA VAL A 84 -9.41 1.10 3.93
C VAL A 84 -9.32 0.56 2.50
N SER A 85 -9.09 -0.75 2.35
CA SER A 85 -8.93 -1.37 1.02
C SER A 85 -10.20 -1.24 0.18
N ILE A 86 -11.38 -1.54 0.75
CA ILE A 86 -12.64 -1.47 0.00
C ILE A 86 -13.06 -0.02 -0.28
N ALA A 87 -12.82 0.91 0.65
CA ALA A 87 -13.11 2.32 0.45
C ALA A 87 -12.26 2.93 -0.69
N LEU A 88 -10.95 2.63 -0.71
CA LEU A 88 -10.06 3.06 -1.79
C LEU A 88 -10.36 2.37 -3.12
N ALA A 89 -10.63 1.07 -3.12
CA ALA A 89 -11.00 0.36 -4.34
C ALA A 89 -12.28 0.95 -4.94
N GLY A 90 -13.28 1.25 -4.11
CA GLY A 90 -14.53 1.87 -4.54
C GLY A 90 -14.34 3.28 -5.08
N SER A 91 -13.53 4.12 -4.43
CA SER A 91 -13.25 5.49 -4.91
C SER A 91 -12.47 5.48 -6.22
N MET A 92 -11.48 4.59 -6.35
CA MET A 92 -10.72 4.41 -7.59
C MET A 92 -11.58 3.83 -8.70
N LEU A 93 -12.52 2.93 -8.41
CA LEU A 93 -13.45 2.38 -9.40
C LEU A 93 -14.38 3.48 -9.94
N ALA A 94 -14.88 4.36 -9.06
CA ALA A 94 -15.69 5.51 -9.46
C ALA A 94 -14.87 6.51 -10.31
N PHE A 95 -13.63 6.78 -9.93
CA PHE A 95 -12.72 7.63 -10.69
C PHE A 95 -12.33 7.02 -12.05
N LEU A 96 -12.11 5.70 -12.10
CA LEU A 96 -11.73 4.97 -13.32
C LEU A 96 -12.75 5.18 -14.43
N ARG A 97 -14.04 5.35 -14.13
CA ARG A 97 -15.06 5.69 -15.13
C ARG A 97 -14.72 6.96 -15.94
N PHE A 98 -14.02 7.92 -15.35
CA PHE A 98 -13.60 9.17 -15.99
C PHE A 98 -12.17 9.12 -16.53
N ASN A 99 -11.35 8.20 -16.02
CA ASN A 99 -9.96 8.02 -16.39
C ASN A 99 -9.73 6.88 -17.42
N PHE A 100 -10.75 6.05 -17.68
CA PHE A 100 -10.67 4.99 -18.69
C PHE A 100 -10.60 5.57 -20.11
N TYR A 101 -9.86 4.90 -20.99
CA TYR A 101 -9.59 5.39 -22.34
C TYR A 101 -10.87 5.67 -23.14
N PRO A 102 -10.99 6.85 -23.79
CA PRO A 102 -10.11 8.02 -23.71
C PRO A 102 -10.35 8.84 -22.42
N ALA A 103 -9.29 9.11 -21.65
CA ALA A 103 -9.39 9.76 -20.35
C ALA A 103 -9.95 11.20 -20.45
N LYS A 104 -10.90 11.51 -19.55
CA LYS A 104 -11.47 12.87 -19.38
C LYS A 104 -10.83 13.61 -18.22
N ILE A 105 -10.36 12.88 -17.22
CA ILE A 105 -9.71 13.40 -16.03
C ILE A 105 -8.47 12.54 -15.77
N PHE A 106 -7.32 13.19 -15.60
CA PHE A 106 -6.06 12.54 -15.25
C PHE A 106 -5.93 12.40 -13.74
N LEU A 107 -5.30 11.31 -13.29
CA LEU A 107 -5.05 11.06 -11.87
C LEU A 107 -3.99 12.03 -11.34
N GLY A 108 -2.89 12.18 -12.11
CA GLY A 108 -1.84 13.16 -11.87
C GLY A 108 -0.97 12.82 -10.67
N ASP A 109 0.13 13.56 -10.51
CA ASP A 109 1.15 13.29 -9.47
C ASP A 109 0.57 13.15 -8.05
N SER A 110 -0.39 14.01 -7.69
CA SER A 110 -1.02 13.96 -6.36
C SER A 110 -1.84 12.68 -6.17
N GLY A 111 -2.63 12.27 -7.17
CA GLY A 111 -3.47 11.09 -7.09
C GLY A 111 -2.67 9.80 -7.14
N SER A 112 -1.67 9.73 -8.03
CA SER A 112 -0.84 8.55 -8.23
C SER A 112 0.09 8.28 -7.05
N THR A 113 0.70 9.33 -6.48
CA THR A 113 1.52 9.19 -5.27
C THR A 113 0.68 8.84 -4.03
N PHE A 114 -0.52 9.40 -3.89
CA PHE A 114 -1.44 9.00 -2.82
C PHE A 114 -1.85 7.53 -2.97
N ALA A 115 -2.25 7.10 -4.17
CA ALA A 115 -2.61 5.72 -4.47
C ALA A 115 -1.48 4.74 -4.12
N GLY A 116 -0.26 5.03 -4.57
CA GLY A 116 0.91 4.21 -4.29
C GLY A 116 1.30 4.19 -2.81
N PHE A 117 1.22 5.33 -2.12
CA PHE A 117 1.45 5.37 -0.67
C PHE A 117 0.44 4.51 0.09
N MET A 118 -0.85 4.62 -0.21
CA MET A 118 -1.89 3.84 0.46
C MET A 118 -1.74 2.34 0.18
N LEU A 119 -1.51 1.94 -1.07
CA LEU A 119 -1.24 0.55 -1.45
C LEU A 119 -0.06 -0.04 -0.69
N SER A 120 1.04 0.69 -0.66
CA SER A 120 2.26 0.24 0.00
C SER A 120 2.09 0.10 1.51
N SER A 121 1.35 1.03 2.14
CA SER A 121 1.05 1.03 3.57
C SER A 121 0.11 -0.12 3.93
N VAL A 122 -0.94 -0.35 3.13
CA VAL A 122 -1.85 -1.49 3.29
C VAL A 122 -1.08 -2.81 3.19
N GLY A 123 -0.22 -2.96 2.17
CA GLY A 123 0.59 -4.18 2.01
C GLY A 123 1.57 -4.40 3.15
N ALA A 124 2.25 -3.35 3.60
CA ALA A 124 3.16 -3.42 4.75
C ALA A 124 2.42 -3.83 6.03
N LEU A 125 1.30 -3.19 6.32
CA LEU A 125 0.48 -3.50 7.50
C LEU A 125 -0.10 -4.90 7.43
N TRP A 126 -0.51 -5.37 6.25
CA TRP A 126 -1.00 -6.74 6.08
C TRP A 126 0.08 -7.76 6.47
N VAL A 127 1.30 -7.61 5.96
CA VAL A 127 2.43 -8.51 6.30
C VAL A 127 2.78 -8.46 7.79
N LEU A 128 2.78 -7.26 8.39
CA LEU A 128 3.14 -7.11 9.79
C LEU A 128 2.09 -7.70 10.76
N ASN A 129 0.83 -7.78 10.34
CA ASN A 129 -0.24 -8.37 11.13
C ASN A 129 -0.47 -9.87 10.83
N SER A 130 0.05 -10.39 9.70
CA SER A 130 -0.18 -11.76 9.23
C SER A 130 0.42 -12.88 10.07
#